data_AF-A0A5N5GMJ4-F1
#
_entry.id   AF-A0A5N5GMJ4-F1
#
_cell.length_a   1.000
_cell.length_b   1.000
_cell.length_c   1.000
_cell.angle_alpha   90.00
_cell.angle_beta   90.00
_cell.angle_gamma   90.00
#
_symmetry.space_group_name_H-M   'P 1'
#
loop_
_entity.id
_entity.type
_entity.pdbx_description
1 polymer ?
#
loop_
_entity_poly.entity_id
_entity_poly.type
_entity_poly.pdbx_seq_one_letter_code
_entity_poly.pdbx_strand_id
1 'polypeptide(L)'
;MDSKFALRFVLVLLLTSPLFVTGNMQAEAVQPYEETKKHEPSGMINVGLVSAVLSDKGYHAMSLTLDMVLDAINPNATLTLFCPQDKAFFKSKYPQPPLTLLKYHAVPFKMDKDSMDASFRHGSKVDTLLPGHPLVVTSLLAGTHGYASLNLVKVTEWDLYNNGRLIVHGVEDFFDPAFQTLRYPQYDVIAKDFVSCGGVSWLKEATDNWFLVLGVAAASTFVLVLVFFFCAKPSKTDDFQYSPLYYGVLGHVSSTD
;
A
#
# COMPACT_ATOMS: atom_id res chain seq x y z
N MET A 1 5.43 -28.63 33.67
CA MET A 1 5.76 -27.26 33.24
C MET A 1 5.81 -26.39 34.49
N ASP A 2 6.98 -25.89 34.85
CA ASP A 2 7.13 -25.01 36.00
C ASP A 2 6.31 -23.73 35.80
N SER A 3 5.40 -23.41 36.72
CA SER A 3 4.53 -22.22 36.59
C SER A 3 5.33 -20.92 36.56
N LYS A 4 6.55 -20.94 37.11
CA LYS A 4 7.52 -19.84 37.05
C LYS A 4 8.01 -19.58 35.62
N PHE A 5 8.12 -20.62 34.78
CA PHE A 5 8.59 -20.52 33.40
C PHE A 5 7.46 -20.03 32.47
N ALA A 6 6.24 -20.52 32.70
CA ALA A 6 5.05 -20.03 32.00
C ALA A 6 4.80 -18.54 32.28
N LEU A 7 4.98 -18.09 33.52
CA LEU A 7 4.83 -16.69 33.91
C LEU A 7 5.87 -15.78 33.21
N ARG A 8 7.13 -16.22 33.12
CA ARG A 8 8.20 -15.47 32.45
C ARG A 8 7.93 -15.35 30.94
N PHE A 9 7.39 -16.39 30.32
CA PHE A 9 7.07 -16.41 28.89
C PHE A 9 5.87 -15.50 28.55
N VAL A 10 4.83 -15.50 29.38
CA VAL A 10 3.68 -14.59 29.22
C VAL A 10 4.08 -13.12 29.43
N LEU A 11 5.01 -12.84 30.36
CA LEU A 11 5.51 -11.49 30.59
C LEU A 11 6.30 -10.94 29.37
N VAL A 12 7.09 -11.78 28.70
CA VAL A 12 7.84 -11.40 27.50
C VAL A 12 6.92 -11.18 26.29
N LEU A 13 5.83 -11.93 26.18
CA LEU A 13 4.80 -11.73 25.14
C LEU A 13 4.00 -10.44 25.35
N LEU A 14 3.72 -10.06 26.59
CA LEU A 14 3.03 -8.79 26.91
C LEU A 14 3.89 -7.56 26.61
N LEU A 15 5.21 -7.64 26.82
CA LEU A 15 6.14 -6.53 26.57
C LEU A 15 6.49 -6.32 25.08
N THR A 16 6.14 -7.27 24.22
CA THR A 16 6.39 -7.20 22.76
C THR A 16 5.12 -6.96 21.95
N SER A 17 3.98 -6.76 22.61
CA SER A 17 2.70 -6.48 21.96
C SER A 17 2.56 -4.98 21.66
N PRO A 18 2.29 -4.56 20.41
CA PRO A 18 2.04 -3.16 20.05
C PRO A 18 0.63 -2.65 20.45
N LEU A 19 -0.06 -3.34 21.35
CA LEU A 19 -1.42 -3.02 21.80
C LEU A 19 -1.42 -2.29 23.14
N PHE A 20 -0.77 -1.13 23.20
CA PHE A 20 -1.01 -0.11 24.23
C PHE A 20 -0.68 1.27 23.66
N VAL A 21 -1.54 1.76 22.76
CA VAL A 21 -1.72 3.20 22.59
C VAL A 21 -3.21 3.45 22.79
N THR A 22 -3.59 3.74 24.03
CA THR A 22 -4.90 4.32 24.31
C THR A 22 -4.73 5.36 25.39
N GLY A 23 -5.21 6.56 25.10
CA GLY A 23 -5.83 7.41 26.10
C GLY A 23 -4.91 8.37 26.82
N ASN A 24 -4.65 9.50 26.19
CA ASN A 24 -4.65 10.77 26.90
C ASN A 24 -5.69 11.69 26.24
N MET A 25 -6.95 11.47 26.63
CA MET A 25 -7.95 12.53 26.58
C MET A 25 -7.51 13.60 27.57
N GLN A 26 -6.99 14.70 27.05
CA GLN A 26 -6.93 15.96 27.76
C GLN A 26 -8.03 16.84 27.16
N ALA A 27 -9.14 16.96 27.87
CA ALA A 27 -10.01 18.11 27.72
C ALA A 27 -9.39 19.24 28.54
N GLU A 28 -9.09 20.39 27.91
CA GLU A 28 -9.19 21.71 28.57
C GLU A 28 -9.10 22.84 27.51
N ALA A 29 -10.05 23.76 27.62
CA ALA A 29 -10.04 25.19 27.27
C ALA A 29 -9.70 25.66 25.85
N VAL A 30 -10.74 26.24 25.23
CA VAL A 30 -10.68 27.26 24.18
C VAL A 30 -9.70 28.37 24.56
N GLN A 31 -8.71 28.60 23.69
CA GLN A 31 -7.94 29.83 23.63
C GLN A 31 -7.91 30.34 22.17
N PRO A 32 -7.94 31.66 21.92
CA PRO A 32 -8.09 32.24 20.59
C PRO A 32 -6.92 31.89 19.66
N TYR A 33 -7.25 31.68 18.39
CA TYR A 33 -6.33 31.34 17.32
C TYR A 33 -5.24 32.42 17.13
N GLU A 34 -3.97 32.03 17.27
CA GLU A 34 -2.87 32.73 16.64
C GLU A 34 -2.36 31.90 15.46
N GLU A 35 -2.50 32.47 14.27
CA GLU A 35 -2.01 31.95 13.00
C GLU A 35 -0.49 31.88 13.02
N THR A 36 0.06 30.71 13.30
CA THR A 36 1.49 30.45 13.15
C THR A 36 1.71 29.64 11.89
N LYS A 37 2.25 30.31 10.85
CA LYS A 37 2.89 29.67 9.69
C LYS A 37 4.04 28.79 10.17
N LYS A 38 3.73 27.55 10.55
CA LYS A 38 4.72 26.50 10.72
C LYS A 38 5.02 25.94 9.33
N HIS A 39 6.27 26.12 8.91
CA HIS A 39 6.87 25.33 7.85
C HIS A 39 6.68 23.84 8.19
N GLU A 40 5.78 23.17 7.46
CA GLU A 40 5.67 21.72 7.46
C GLU A 40 7.02 21.11 7.01
N PRO A 41 7.35 19.89 7.47
CA PRO A 41 8.52 19.19 6.97
C PRO A 41 8.31 18.90 5.48
N SER A 42 8.94 19.76 4.67
CA SER A 42 9.04 19.74 3.23
C SER A 42 9.50 18.35 2.77
N GLY A 43 8.55 17.47 2.44
CA GLY A 43 8.87 16.12 2.02
C GLY A 43 7.70 15.15 1.94
N MET A 44 6.74 15.16 2.86
CA MET A 44 5.61 14.21 2.84
C MET A 44 4.34 14.82 2.23
N ILE A 45 3.58 14.01 1.48
CA ILE A 45 2.25 14.39 0.98
C ILE A 45 1.28 14.33 2.16
N ASN A 46 0.77 15.48 2.60
CA ASN A 46 -0.28 15.54 3.62
C ASN A 46 -1.65 15.27 2.96
N VAL A 47 -2.09 14.01 2.97
CA VAL A 47 -3.31 13.58 2.27
C VAL A 47 -4.56 14.31 2.77
N GLY A 48 -4.65 14.55 4.08
CA GLY A 48 -5.77 15.30 4.68
C GLY A 48 -5.86 16.73 4.15
N LEU A 49 -4.72 17.43 4.04
CA LEU A 49 -4.67 18.77 3.45
C LEU A 49 -5.07 18.76 1.97
N VAL A 50 -4.54 17.83 1.17
CA VAL A 50 -4.87 17.74 -0.26
C VAL A 50 -6.35 17.43 -0.45
N SER A 51 -6.91 16.50 0.32
CA SER A 51 -8.33 16.15 0.28
C SER A 51 -9.21 17.36 0.62
N ALA A 52 -8.85 18.13 1.65
CA ALA A 52 -9.55 19.36 2.02
C ALA A 52 -9.52 20.41 0.89
N VAL A 53 -8.35 20.63 0.27
CA VAL A 53 -8.21 21.58 -0.87
C VAL A 53 -9.05 21.14 -2.07
N LEU A 54 -9.03 19.85 -2.43
CA LEU A 54 -9.83 19.33 -3.53
C LEU A 54 -11.33 19.47 -3.26
N SER A 55 -11.75 19.18 -2.03
CA SER A 55 -13.14 19.33 -1.60
C SER A 55 -13.59 20.79 -1.67
N ASP A 56 -12.79 21.74 -1.18
CA ASP A 56 -13.09 23.18 -1.24
C ASP A 56 -13.27 23.67 -2.69
N LYS A 57 -12.51 23.09 -3.63
CA LYS A 57 -12.60 23.38 -5.06
C LYS A 57 -13.70 22.62 -5.81
N GLY A 58 -14.54 21.84 -5.12
CA GLY A 58 -15.65 21.11 -5.72
C GLY A 58 -15.29 19.78 -6.40
N TYR A 59 -14.17 19.17 -6.01
CA TYR A 59 -13.75 17.83 -6.43
C TYR A 59 -13.94 16.84 -5.26
N HIS A 60 -15.16 16.78 -4.70
CA HIS A 60 -15.48 15.99 -3.51
C HIS A 60 -15.35 14.49 -3.76
N ALA A 61 -15.73 14.01 -4.93
CA ALA A 61 -15.70 12.58 -5.22
C ALA A 61 -14.25 12.08 -5.25
N MET A 62 -13.34 12.85 -5.86
CA MET A 62 -11.93 12.48 -5.92
C MET A 62 -11.23 12.63 -4.57
N SER A 63 -11.60 13.64 -3.77
CA SER A 63 -11.00 13.87 -2.44
C SER A 63 -11.19 12.68 -1.49
N LEU A 64 -12.28 11.92 -1.64
CA LEU A 64 -12.58 10.69 -0.90
C LEU A 64 -11.79 9.47 -1.38
N THR A 65 -11.23 9.51 -2.59
CA THR A 65 -10.51 8.39 -3.21
C THR A 65 -9.00 8.56 -3.20
N LEU A 66 -8.51 9.69 -2.68
CA LEU A 66 -7.11 10.10 -2.79
C LEU A 66 -6.15 9.13 -2.11
N ASP A 67 -6.49 8.65 -0.92
CA ASP A 67 -5.68 7.65 -0.17
C ASP A 67 -5.44 6.40 -1.03
N MET A 68 -6.47 5.89 -1.71
CA MET A 68 -6.35 4.69 -2.54
C MET A 68 -5.35 4.85 -3.69
N VAL A 69 -5.24 6.06 -4.26
CA VAL A 69 -4.30 6.36 -5.35
C VAL A 69 -2.89 6.52 -4.81
N LEU A 70 -2.74 7.25 -3.70
CA LEU A 70 -1.44 7.58 -3.13
C LEU A 70 -0.77 6.38 -2.45
N ASP A 71 -1.54 5.48 -1.84
CA ASP A 71 -1.04 4.23 -1.25
C ASP A 71 -0.37 3.32 -2.30
N ALA A 72 -0.73 3.47 -3.57
CA ALA A 72 -0.14 2.69 -4.65
C ALA A 72 1.23 3.21 -5.13
N ILE A 73 1.77 4.27 -4.52
CA ILE A 73 2.93 5.02 -5.02
C ILE A 73 4.09 4.93 -4.03
N ASN A 74 5.31 4.94 -4.55
CA ASN A 74 6.50 5.07 -3.74
C ASN A 74 6.50 6.44 -3.01
N PRO A 75 6.71 6.48 -1.68
CA PRO A 75 6.67 7.71 -0.90
C PRO A 75 7.65 8.79 -1.36
N ASN A 76 8.69 8.44 -2.13
CA ASN A 76 9.70 9.35 -2.66
C ASN A 76 9.46 9.79 -4.12
N ALA A 77 8.47 9.25 -4.81
CA ALA A 77 8.18 9.60 -6.20
C ALA A 77 7.52 10.99 -6.33
N THR A 78 7.66 11.62 -7.50
CA THR A 78 6.82 12.75 -7.90
C THR A 78 5.60 12.24 -8.65
N LEU A 79 4.48 12.94 -8.52
CA LEU A 79 3.21 12.54 -9.11
C LEU A 79 2.47 13.75 -9.66
N THR A 80 1.88 13.58 -10.84
CA THR A 80 0.81 14.45 -11.34
C THR A 80 -0.49 13.68 -11.37
N LEU A 81 -1.53 14.20 -10.72
CA LEU A 81 -2.85 13.61 -10.66
C LEU A 81 -3.83 14.45 -11.48
N PHE A 82 -4.51 13.82 -12.43
CA PHE A 82 -5.62 14.42 -13.16
C PHE A 82 -6.93 14.07 -12.45
N CYS A 83 -7.56 15.07 -11.87
CA CYS A 83 -8.72 14.95 -11.00
C CYS A 83 -10.01 15.22 -11.80
N PRO A 84 -10.84 14.21 -12.08
CA PRO A 84 -12.12 14.42 -12.77
C PRO A 84 -13.06 15.25 -11.91
N GLN A 85 -13.81 16.15 -12.55
CA GLN A 85 -14.90 16.88 -11.89
C GLN A 85 -15.97 15.92 -11.35
N ASP A 86 -16.64 16.28 -10.26
CA ASP A 86 -17.68 15.44 -9.65
C ASP A 86 -18.79 15.06 -10.63
N LYS A 87 -19.11 15.92 -11.61
CA LYS A 87 -20.05 15.64 -12.70
C LYS A 87 -19.70 14.36 -13.50
N ALA A 88 -18.42 14.02 -13.61
CA ALA A 88 -17.91 12.85 -14.29
C ALA A 88 -18.34 11.57 -13.56
N PHE A 89 -18.32 11.57 -12.23
CA PHE A 89 -18.73 10.41 -11.42
C PHE A 89 -20.22 10.09 -11.59
N PHE A 90 -21.07 11.09 -11.80
CA PHE A 90 -22.50 10.88 -12.04
C PHE A 90 -22.82 10.41 -13.47
N LYS A 91 -21.99 10.77 -14.45
CA LYS A 91 -22.19 10.44 -15.87
C LYS A 91 -21.44 9.19 -16.31
N SER A 92 -20.44 8.75 -15.54
CA SER A 92 -19.60 7.64 -15.94
C SER A 92 -20.34 6.31 -15.82
N LYS A 93 -19.79 5.32 -16.53
CA LYS A 93 -20.15 3.91 -16.34
C LYS A 93 -19.77 3.38 -14.95
N TYR A 94 -18.95 4.12 -14.20
CA TYR A 94 -18.35 3.72 -12.93
C TYR A 94 -18.60 4.77 -11.83
N PRO A 95 -19.82 4.82 -11.23
CA PRO A 95 -20.12 5.72 -10.12
C PRO A 95 -19.15 5.55 -8.94
N GLN A 96 -18.68 4.32 -8.73
CA GLN A 96 -17.56 4.00 -7.86
C GLN A 96 -16.41 3.50 -8.74
N PRO A 97 -15.45 4.35 -9.11
CA PRO A 97 -14.37 3.96 -10.01
C PRO A 97 -13.47 2.91 -9.36
N PRO A 98 -13.11 1.84 -10.08
CA PRO A 98 -12.13 0.87 -9.57
C PRO A 98 -10.75 1.52 -9.47
N LEU A 99 -9.88 0.99 -8.58
CA LEU A 99 -8.53 1.49 -8.38
C LEU A 99 -7.71 1.57 -9.69
N THR A 100 -7.93 0.66 -10.64
CA THR A 100 -7.27 0.68 -11.95
C THR A 100 -7.60 1.94 -12.76
N LEU A 101 -8.86 2.40 -12.73
CA LEU A 101 -9.28 3.63 -13.39
C LEU A 101 -8.69 4.84 -12.70
N LEU A 102 -8.63 4.83 -11.36
CA LEU A 102 -7.99 5.91 -10.60
C LEU A 102 -6.47 5.99 -10.86
N LYS A 103 -5.78 4.85 -10.95
CA LYS A 103 -4.36 4.79 -11.35
C LYS A 103 -4.13 5.33 -12.76
N TYR A 104 -5.09 5.16 -13.66
CA TYR A 104 -4.99 5.70 -15.01
C TYR A 104 -4.98 7.24 -15.06
N HIS A 105 -5.41 7.88 -13.98
CA HIS A 105 -5.42 9.35 -13.84
C HIS A 105 -4.14 9.89 -13.20
N ALA A 106 -3.22 9.01 -12.80
CA ALA A 106 -2.00 9.36 -12.10
C ALA A 106 -0.78 9.14 -12.99
N VAL A 107 0.05 10.16 -13.13
CA VAL A 107 1.27 10.18 -13.93
C VAL A 107 2.48 10.21 -12.99
N PRO A 108 3.42 9.23 -13.08
CA PRO A 108 4.53 9.07 -12.12
C PRO A 108 5.70 10.05 -12.34
N PHE A 109 5.41 11.28 -12.76
CA PHE A 109 6.38 12.35 -12.91
C PHE A 109 5.69 13.72 -12.81
N LYS A 110 6.51 14.75 -12.61
CA LYS A 110 6.05 16.15 -12.57
C LYS A 110 5.65 16.62 -13.96
N MET A 111 4.40 17.03 -14.13
CA MET A 111 3.86 17.54 -15.37
C MET A 111 3.02 18.78 -15.06
N ASP A 112 3.65 19.94 -14.96
CA ASP A 112 2.98 21.23 -14.85
C ASP A 112 2.60 21.81 -16.22
N LYS A 113 1.85 22.91 -16.23
CA LYS A 113 1.38 23.57 -17.45
C LYS A 113 2.52 23.93 -18.41
N ASP A 114 3.59 24.52 -17.89
CA ASP A 114 4.73 24.96 -18.70
C ASP A 114 5.48 23.75 -19.31
N SER A 115 5.66 22.68 -18.53
CA SER A 115 6.28 21.45 -18.99
C SER A 115 5.44 20.73 -20.06
N MET A 116 4.10 20.78 -19.94
CA MET A 116 3.17 20.27 -20.95
C MET A 116 3.40 20.98 -22.28
N ASP A 117 3.38 22.32 -22.28
CA ASP A 117 3.49 23.12 -23.49
C ASP A 117 4.91 23.06 -24.12
N ALA A 118 5.95 22.97 -23.29
CA ALA A 118 7.34 22.93 -23.76
C ALA A 118 7.76 21.55 -24.30
N SER A 119 7.32 20.47 -23.64
CA SER A 119 7.88 19.12 -23.86
C SER A 119 6.99 18.22 -24.70
N PHE A 120 5.69 18.48 -24.76
CA PHE A 120 4.74 17.59 -25.42
C PHE A 120 4.23 18.18 -26.73
N ARG A 121 3.94 17.29 -27.68
CA ARG A 121 3.35 17.60 -28.97
C ARG A 121 2.03 16.85 -29.10
N HIS A 122 1.20 17.25 -30.06
CA HIS A 122 0.03 16.47 -30.42
C HIS A 122 0.45 15.02 -30.76
N GLY A 123 -0.19 14.04 -30.13
CA GLY A 123 0.11 12.61 -30.27
C GLY A 123 1.18 12.09 -29.30
N SER A 124 1.81 12.95 -28.49
CA SER A 124 2.76 12.50 -27.46
C SER A 124 2.07 11.59 -26.44
N LYS A 125 2.81 10.56 -25.99
CA LYS A 125 2.36 9.61 -24.98
C LYS A 125 2.88 10.02 -23.60
N VAL A 126 2.04 9.83 -22.60
CA VAL A 126 2.29 10.15 -21.19
C VAL A 126 2.00 8.89 -20.38
N ASP A 127 3.02 8.26 -19.84
CA ASP A 127 2.83 7.03 -19.05
C ASP A 127 2.06 7.32 -17.76
N THR A 128 1.27 6.34 -17.31
CA THR A 128 0.44 6.43 -16.10
C THR A 128 0.84 5.35 -15.10
N LEU A 129 0.24 5.38 -13.90
CA LEU A 129 0.35 4.30 -12.92
C LEU A 129 -0.44 3.05 -13.32
N LEU A 130 -1.21 3.07 -14.42
CA LEU A 130 -1.79 1.89 -15.02
C LEU A 130 -0.82 1.35 -16.10
N PRO A 131 -0.11 0.24 -15.85
CA PRO A 131 0.92 -0.25 -16.77
C PRO A 131 0.35 -0.55 -18.16
N GLY A 132 1.10 -0.19 -19.21
CA GLY A 132 0.71 -0.41 -20.60
C GLY A 132 -0.40 0.52 -21.11
N HIS A 133 -0.88 1.45 -20.30
CA HIS A 133 -1.93 2.41 -20.69
C HIS A 133 -1.42 3.84 -20.52
N PRO A 134 -0.75 4.42 -21.54
CA PRO A 134 -0.46 5.84 -21.55
C PRO A 134 -1.73 6.72 -21.72
N LEU A 135 -1.59 8.02 -21.47
CA LEU A 135 -2.47 9.06 -22.01
C LEU A 135 -1.84 9.62 -23.29
N VAL A 136 -2.66 10.10 -24.21
CA VAL A 136 -2.23 10.72 -25.46
C VAL A 136 -2.61 12.19 -25.45
N VAL A 137 -1.64 13.07 -25.69
CA VAL A 137 -1.90 14.51 -25.83
C VAL A 137 -2.65 14.75 -27.13
N THR A 138 -3.90 15.17 -27.04
CA THR A 138 -4.80 15.37 -28.19
C THR A 138 -5.03 16.83 -28.55
N SER A 139 -4.76 17.75 -27.63
CA SER A 139 -4.78 19.19 -27.91
C SER A 139 -3.78 19.88 -26.99
N LEU A 140 -3.18 20.96 -27.49
CA LEU A 140 -2.26 21.81 -26.75
C LEU A 140 -2.87 23.20 -26.61
N LEU A 141 -2.32 24.00 -25.71
CA LEU A 141 -2.71 25.39 -25.48
C LEU A 141 -2.26 26.28 -26.66
N ALA A 142 -2.86 26.10 -27.84
CA ALA A 142 -2.55 26.88 -29.03
C ALA A 142 -3.56 28.03 -29.23
N GLY A 143 -3.08 29.27 -29.18
CA GLY A 143 -3.87 30.49 -29.44
C GLY A 143 -4.72 30.97 -28.25
N THR A 144 -5.44 32.07 -28.44
CA THR A 144 -6.19 32.81 -27.39
C THR A 144 -7.37 32.05 -26.77
N HIS A 145 -7.79 30.95 -27.38
CA HIS A 145 -8.91 30.11 -26.94
C HIS A 145 -8.54 28.61 -26.87
N GLY A 146 -7.25 28.29 -26.98
CA GLY A 146 -6.77 26.91 -26.94
C GLY A 146 -7.00 26.26 -25.57
N TYR A 147 -7.25 24.95 -25.57
CA TYR A 147 -7.29 24.13 -24.36
C TYR A 147 -6.38 22.92 -24.56
N ALA A 148 -5.72 22.50 -23.48
CA ALA A 148 -5.01 21.24 -23.47
C ALA A 148 -6.00 20.09 -23.27
N SER A 149 -5.78 18.97 -23.96
CA SER A 149 -6.56 17.75 -23.74
C SER A 149 -5.67 16.51 -23.82
N LEU A 150 -6.00 15.53 -22.98
CA LEU A 150 -5.40 14.20 -22.92
C LEU A 150 -6.51 13.20 -23.21
N ASN A 151 -6.32 12.29 -24.17
CA ASN A 151 -7.35 11.34 -24.60
C ASN A 151 -8.71 12.00 -24.95
N LEU A 152 -8.68 13.19 -25.56
CA LEU A 152 -9.85 14.04 -25.82
C LEU A 152 -10.58 14.56 -24.59
N VAL A 153 -10.07 14.31 -23.38
CA VAL A 153 -10.56 14.89 -22.14
C VAL A 153 -9.82 16.19 -21.89
N LYS A 154 -10.57 17.28 -21.75
CA LYS A 154 -10.03 18.62 -21.53
C LYS A 154 -9.47 18.76 -20.12
N VAL A 155 -8.28 19.37 -20.01
CA VAL A 155 -7.77 19.90 -18.73
C VAL A 155 -8.52 21.19 -18.43
N THR A 156 -9.33 21.17 -17.38
CA THR A 156 -10.22 22.28 -17.01
C THR A 156 -9.54 23.29 -16.10
N GLU A 157 -8.64 22.83 -15.24
CA GLU A 157 -7.95 23.68 -14.27
C GLU A 157 -6.52 23.19 -14.06
N TRP A 158 -5.55 24.08 -14.19
CA TRP A 158 -4.14 23.78 -13.90
C TRP A 158 -3.85 24.12 -12.43
N ASP A 159 -2.94 23.36 -11.82
CA ASP A 159 -2.47 23.56 -10.44
C ASP A 159 -3.59 23.72 -9.39
N LEU A 160 -4.55 22.78 -9.37
CA LEU A 160 -5.54 22.67 -8.28
C LEU A 160 -4.84 22.61 -6.91
N TYR A 161 -3.75 21.84 -6.87
CA TYR A 161 -2.82 21.74 -5.75
C TYR A 161 -1.43 21.51 -6.32
N ASN A 162 -0.41 22.15 -5.77
CA ASN A 162 0.97 21.94 -6.18
C ASN A 162 1.92 22.20 -5.00
N ASN A 163 2.61 21.15 -4.54
CA ASN A 163 3.67 21.25 -3.53
C ASN A 163 5.04 20.83 -4.07
N GLY A 164 5.19 20.75 -5.40
CA GLY A 164 6.39 20.28 -6.10
C GLY A 164 6.56 18.76 -6.13
N ARG A 165 5.97 18.00 -5.20
CA ARG A 165 5.98 16.53 -5.21
C ARG A 165 4.70 15.94 -5.82
N LEU A 166 3.56 16.46 -5.38
CA LEU A 166 2.24 16.19 -5.91
C LEU A 166 1.72 17.44 -6.61
N ILE A 167 1.38 17.27 -7.87
CA ILE A 167 0.63 18.25 -8.66
C ILE A 167 -0.73 17.66 -8.96
N VAL A 168 -1.78 18.45 -8.79
CA VAL A 168 -3.15 18.06 -9.14
C VAL A 168 -3.69 19.02 -10.19
N HIS A 169 -4.26 18.48 -11.26
CA HIS A 169 -4.92 19.23 -12.33
C HIS A 169 -6.37 18.75 -12.45
N GLY A 170 -7.29 19.67 -12.71
CA GLY A 170 -8.69 19.34 -12.96
C GLY A 170 -8.91 18.89 -14.40
N VAL A 171 -9.71 17.84 -14.59
CA VAL A 171 -10.13 17.36 -15.92
C VAL A 171 -11.64 17.21 -16.00
N GLU A 172 -12.17 17.33 -17.21
CA GLU A 172 -13.61 17.36 -17.43
C GLU A 172 -14.33 16.03 -17.13
N ASP A 173 -13.69 14.91 -17.46
CA ASP A 173 -14.27 13.56 -17.38
C ASP A 173 -13.19 12.52 -17.04
N PHE A 174 -13.59 11.26 -16.87
CA PHE A 174 -12.64 10.16 -16.75
C PHE A 174 -11.95 9.87 -18.08
N PHE A 175 -10.65 9.55 -18.03
CA PHE A 175 -9.97 8.96 -19.18
C PHE A 175 -10.48 7.54 -19.44
N ASP A 176 -10.81 7.24 -20.71
CA ASP A 176 -11.20 5.91 -21.15
C ASP A 176 -9.96 5.03 -21.38
N PRO A 177 -9.76 3.93 -20.61
CA PRO A 177 -8.63 3.02 -20.84
C PRO A 177 -8.63 2.37 -22.23
N ALA A 178 -9.80 2.28 -22.88
CA ALA A 178 -9.91 1.77 -24.25
C ALA A 178 -9.54 2.82 -25.31
N PHE A 179 -9.23 4.07 -24.93
CA PHE A 179 -8.93 5.14 -25.88
C PHE A 179 -7.83 4.77 -26.88
N GLN A 180 -6.77 4.12 -26.40
CA GLN A 180 -5.65 3.73 -27.26
C GLN A 180 -5.99 2.60 -28.21
N THR A 181 -6.64 1.55 -27.72
CA THR A 181 -7.01 0.39 -28.54
C THR A 181 -8.04 0.78 -29.60
N LEU A 182 -8.94 1.71 -29.29
CA LEU A 182 -10.01 2.14 -30.20
C LEU A 182 -9.59 3.20 -31.23
N ARG A 183 -8.70 4.14 -30.87
CA ARG A 183 -8.32 5.27 -31.76
C ARG A 183 -6.91 5.16 -32.32
N TYR A 184 -6.07 4.30 -31.76
CA TYR A 184 -4.66 4.19 -32.08
C TYR A 184 -4.20 2.71 -32.15
N PRO A 185 -4.88 1.81 -32.91
CA PRO A 185 -4.54 0.39 -32.99
C PRO A 185 -3.13 0.13 -33.56
N GLN A 186 -2.58 1.09 -34.32
CA GLN A 186 -1.23 1.02 -34.88
C GLN A 186 -0.13 0.99 -33.81
N TYR A 187 -0.44 1.35 -32.56
CA TYR A 187 0.51 1.38 -31.46
C TYR A 187 0.46 0.13 -30.57
N ASP A 188 -0.56 -0.72 -30.73
CA ASP A 188 -0.67 -2.02 -30.05
C ASP A 188 0.30 -3.06 -30.66
N VAL A 189 0.70 -2.85 -31.93
CA VAL A 189 1.59 -3.75 -32.67
C VAL A 189 3.01 -3.77 -32.08
N ILE A 190 3.47 -2.67 -31.46
CA ILE A 190 4.82 -2.59 -30.89
C ILE A 190 4.97 -3.42 -29.59
N ALA A 191 3.86 -3.75 -28.92
CA ALA A 191 3.89 -4.71 -27.81
C ALA A 191 4.18 -6.15 -28.26
N LYS A 192 4.02 -6.46 -29.56
CA LYS A 192 4.33 -7.80 -30.10
C LYS A 192 5.81 -7.97 -30.45
N ASP A 193 6.50 -6.88 -30.77
CA ASP A 193 7.89 -6.92 -31.24
C ASP A 193 8.92 -6.53 -30.14
N PHE A 194 8.49 -5.98 -29.00
CA PHE A 194 9.38 -5.75 -27.85
C PHE A 194 9.74 -7.03 -27.06
N VAL A 195 9.27 -8.20 -27.49
CA VAL A 195 9.72 -9.50 -26.97
C VAL A 195 10.88 -10.08 -27.79
N SER A 196 11.33 -9.44 -28.87
CA SER A 196 12.44 -9.96 -29.66
C SER A 196 13.31 -8.87 -30.31
N CYS A 197 14.16 -8.23 -29.51
CA CYS A 197 15.55 -7.92 -29.89
C CYS A 197 16.34 -7.48 -28.64
N GLY A 198 17.38 -8.25 -28.32
CA GLY A 198 18.18 -8.11 -27.10
C GLY A 198 18.88 -6.75 -26.98
N GLY A 199 18.95 -6.25 -25.75
CA GLY A 199 19.73 -5.05 -25.47
C GLY A 199 19.60 -4.40 -24.08
N VAL A 200 19.33 -5.13 -23.00
CA VAL A 200 19.65 -4.66 -21.64
C VAL A 200 20.20 -5.82 -20.81
N SER A 201 21.48 -6.10 -21.05
CA SER A 201 22.29 -7.14 -20.41
C SER A 201 22.73 -6.83 -18.96
N TRP A 202 22.15 -5.83 -18.28
CA TRP A 202 22.65 -5.36 -16.98
C TRP A 202 21.60 -5.26 -15.87
N LEU A 203 20.34 -5.67 -16.11
CA LEU A 203 19.29 -5.62 -15.09
C LEU A 203 18.98 -6.97 -14.41
N LYS A 204 19.87 -7.96 -14.56
CA LYS A 204 19.72 -9.27 -13.90
C LYS A 204 20.95 -9.64 -13.08
N GLU A 205 21.23 -8.82 -12.09
CA GLU A 205 22.09 -9.18 -10.96
C GLU A 205 21.71 -8.27 -9.79
N ALA A 206 20.88 -8.79 -8.85
CA ALA A 206 20.75 -8.37 -7.44
C ALA A 206 19.35 -8.54 -6.81
N THR A 207 18.48 -9.47 -7.25
CA THR A 207 17.22 -9.75 -6.52
C THR A 207 16.98 -11.19 -6.11
N ASP A 208 17.89 -12.10 -6.38
CA ASP A 208 17.75 -13.50 -5.96
C ASP A 208 18.75 -13.77 -4.84
N ASN A 209 18.40 -13.36 -3.61
CA ASN A 209 18.89 -14.02 -2.38
C ASN A 209 18.28 -13.50 -1.07
N TRP A 210 17.54 -12.38 -1.05
CA TRP A 210 16.90 -11.94 0.21
C TRP A 210 15.75 -12.86 0.67
N PHE A 211 14.93 -13.34 -0.27
CA PHE A 211 13.76 -14.17 0.07
C PHE A 211 14.12 -15.54 0.66
N LEU A 212 15.26 -16.11 0.29
CA LEU A 212 15.73 -17.38 0.87
C LEU A 212 16.30 -17.19 2.28
N VAL A 213 16.94 -16.06 2.56
CA VAL A 213 17.50 -15.76 3.90
C VAL A 213 16.39 -15.55 4.93
N LEU A 214 15.29 -14.89 4.54
CA LEU A 214 14.13 -14.69 5.44
C LEU A 214 13.38 -16.00 5.72
N GLY A 215 13.28 -16.90 4.72
CA GLY A 215 12.69 -18.22 4.87
C GLY A 215 13.50 -19.17 5.76
N VAL A 216 14.83 -19.16 5.63
CA VAL A 216 15.73 -20.02 6.44
C VAL A 216 15.81 -19.55 7.90
N ALA A 217 15.77 -18.24 8.16
CA ALA A 217 15.75 -17.70 9.52
C ALA A 217 14.47 -18.05 10.29
N ALA A 218 13.30 -18.03 9.62
CA ALA A 218 12.02 -18.40 10.23
C ALA A 218 11.89 -19.91 10.47
N ALA A 219 12.44 -20.75 9.59
CA ALA A 219 12.47 -22.20 9.80
C ALA A 219 13.41 -22.59 10.95
N SER A 220 14.57 -21.91 11.08
CA SER A 220 15.54 -22.14 12.14
C SER A 220 14.99 -21.82 13.54
N THR A 221 14.25 -20.71 13.68
CA THR A 221 13.60 -20.36 14.95
C THR A 221 12.46 -21.32 15.30
N PHE A 222 11.69 -21.80 14.33
CA PHE A 222 10.63 -22.78 14.55
C PHE A 222 11.17 -24.15 15.01
N VAL A 223 12.28 -24.60 14.41
CA VAL A 223 12.97 -25.84 14.82
C VAL A 223 13.55 -25.73 16.23
N LEU A 224 14.18 -24.60 16.58
CA LEU A 224 14.69 -24.37 17.94
C LEU A 224 13.55 -24.38 18.97
N VAL A 225 12.43 -23.69 18.69
CA VAL A 225 11.26 -23.69 19.58
C VAL A 225 10.70 -25.11 19.78
N LEU A 226 10.62 -25.92 18.72
CA LEU A 226 10.18 -27.32 18.83
C LEU A 226 11.17 -28.18 19.64
N VAL A 227 12.48 -28.06 19.41
CA VAL A 227 13.49 -28.79 20.18
C VAL A 227 13.41 -28.43 21.66
N PHE A 228 13.26 -27.15 22.01
CA PHE A 228 13.05 -26.74 23.40
C PHE A 228 11.74 -27.28 23.98
N PHE A 229 10.65 -27.32 23.21
CA PHE A 229 9.36 -27.85 23.67
C PHE A 229 9.37 -29.38 23.87
N PHE A 230 10.07 -30.12 23.02
CA PHE A 230 10.19 -31.58 23.11
C PHE A 230 11.25 -32.03 24.11
N CYS A 231 12.37 -31.31 24.26
CA CYS A 231 13.37 -31.58 25.31
C CYS A 231 12.92 -31.14 26.70
N ALA A 232 11.98 -30.20 26.81
CA ALA A 232 11.39 -29.79 28.10
C ALA A 232 10.26 -30.71 28.59
N LYS A 233 9.94 -31.80 27.89
CA LYS A 233 9.13 -32.87 28.49
C LYS A 233 10.01 -33.64 29.46
N PRO A 234 9.73 -33.60 30.78
CA PRO A 234 10.44 -34.48 31.71
C PRO A 234 10.11 -35.93 31.31
N SER A 235 11.14 -36.72 31.02
CA SER A 235 10.96 -38.16 30.93
C SER A 235 10.40 -38.59 32.28
N LYS A 236 9.17 -39.12 32.28
CA LYS A 236 8.65 -39.83 33.44
C LYS A 236 9.61 -40.99 33.68
N THR A 237 10.42 -40.86 34.71
CA THR A 237 11.07 -42.00 35.35
C THR A 237 9.91 -42.84 35.91
N ASP A 238 9.68 -44.01 35.33
CA ASP A 238 8.68 -44.95 35.81
C ASP A 238 9.15 -45.49 37.18
N ASP A 239 8.59 -44.93 38.25
CA ASP A 239 8.66 -45.55 39.58
C ASP A 239 7.84 -46.85 39.52
N PHE A 240 8.55 -47.98 39.53
CA PHE A 240 7.98 -49.30 39.76
C PHE A 240 7.43 -49.38 41.18
N GLN A 241 6.14 -49.08 41.35
CA GLN A 241 5.41 -49.38 42.56
C GLN A 241 4.49 -50.59 42.29
N TYR A 242 4.95 -51.79 42.64
CA TYR A 242 4.16 -53.02 42.62
C TYR A 242 3.78 -53.39 44.05
N SER A 243 2.48 -53.32 44.35
CA SER A 243 1.71 -54.13 45.33
C SER A 243 0.31 -53.50 45.47
N PRO A 244 -0.76 -54.20 45.89
CA PRO A 244 -0.83 -55.56 46.44
C PRO A 244 -1.96 -56.41 45.82
N LEU A 245 -1.91 -57.75 45.90
CA LEU A 245 -3.16 -58.53 46.00
C LEU A 245 -3.02 -59.73 46.93
N TYR A 246 -3.94 -59.73 47.89
CA TYR A 246 -4.29 -60.75 48.85
C TYR A 246 -4.58 -62.12 48.21
N TYR A 247 -4.08 -63.19 48.83
CA TYR A 247 -4.81 -64.46 48.96
C TYR A 247 -4.55 -65.01 50.36
N GLY A 248 -5.62 -65.45 51.01
CA GLY A 248 -5.61 -66.00 52.35
C GLY A 248 -5.60 -67.53 52.41
N VAL A 249 -5.42 -67.99 53.65
CA VAL A 249 -5.88 -69.26 54.26
C VAL A 249 -5.06 -70.52 54.00
N LEU A 250 -4.32 -70.93 55.03
CA LEU A 250 -4.19 -72.29 55.62
C LEU A 250 -3.11 -72.13 56.72
N GLY A 251 -3.40 -72.13 58.02
CA GLY A 251 -4.10 -73.16 58.77
C GLY A 251 -3.08 -74.18 59.28
N HIS A 252 -2.43 -73.95 60.43
CA HIS A 252 -2.17 -75.02 61.39
C HIS A 252 -1.67 -74.52 62.77
N VAL A 253 -2.13 -75.25 63.77
CA VAL A 253 -1.91 -75.18 65.22
C VAL A 253 -0.56 -75.80 65.62
N SER A 254 0.11 -75.22 66.64
CA SER A 254 0.83 -75.89 67.76
C SER A 254 1.49 -74.81 68.64
N SER A 255 1.12 -74.62 69.93
CA SER A 255 1.75 -75.21 71.15
C SER A 255 3.27 -75.04 71.19
N THR A 256 3.95 -74.52 72.22
CA THR A 256 3.73 -74.45 73.68
C THR A 256 4.80 -73.51 74.29
N ASP A 257 4.49 -72.94 75.45
CA ASP A 257 5.36 -72.41 76.54
C ASP A 257 6.38 -71.29 76.28
#